data_AF-A0AAW1S9C5-F1
#
_entry.id   AF-A0AAW1S9C5-F1
#
_cell.length_a   1.000
_cell.length_b   1.000
_cell.length_c   1.000
_cell.angle_alpha   90.00
_cell.angle_beta   90.00
_cell.angle_gamma   90.00
#
_symmetry.space_group_name_H-M   'P 1'
#
loop_
_entity.id
_entity.type
_entity.pdbx_description
1 polymer ?
#
loop_
_entity_poly.entity_id
_entity_poly.type
_entity_poly.pdbx_seq_one_letter_code
_entity_poly.pdbx_strand_id
1 'polypeptide(L)'
;MSRDISSISGIEAGLRDELAKLGNRGVQIGAGEQAATYSLRWGGEVAHSGNCLFEAVAAALGAGEPASSVRLRCVAQFQALRVAGALPPDIDQTIRNLYCPDLAAGWAVNFIQEHKLLVPAVALARAEALVASQEAGGASYNDAAEAVFREVGAAVDSAAAWARYMALGGSASDAARMLLSVDVAGAGMGAFGDDLAIECLAAAYGRDIYVVQAHGEDAGSGAGGALFFLPHRSLGGGPAADGLPLFLLMKGCGWTSAGADHFEPLICSRCLCPAEEPYIIL
;
A
#
# COMPACT_ATOMS: atom_id res chain seq x y z
N MET A 1 -22.26 -6.96 -0.26
CA MET A 1 -22.72 -7.26 1.11
C MET A 1 -21.59 -6.89 2.06
N SER A 2 -21.81 -5.90 2.93
CA SER A 2 -20.84 -5.54 3.98
C SER A 2 -20.66 -6.73 4.93
N ARG A 3 -19.42 -7.08 5.27
CA ARG A 3 -19.12 -8.13 6.26
C ARG A 3 -18.84 -7.50 7.62
N ASP A 4 -18.97 -8.29 8.68
CA ASP A 4 -18.69 -7.86 10.04
C ASP A 4 -17.18 -7.86 10.29
N ILE A 5 -16.68 -6.84 11.00
CA ILE A 5 -15.28 -6.72 11.41
C ILE A 5 -14.84 -7.92 12.26
N SER A 6 -15.76 -8.55 12.98
CA SER A 6 -15.51 -9.78 13.74
C SER A 6 -15.02 -10.96 12.88
N SER A 7 -15.26 -10.91 11.57
CA SER A 7 -14.92 -11.97 10.60
C SER A 7 -13.57 -11.79 9.89
N ILE A 8 -12.80 -10.76 10.23
CA ILE A 8 -11.46 -10.54 9.66
C ILE A 8 -10.53 -11.66 10.12
N SER A 9 -9.90 -12.34 9.16
CA SER A 9 -8.91 -13.38 9.39
C SER A 9 -7.50 -12.80 9.56
N GLY A 10 -6.62 -13.55 10.24
CA GLY A 10 -5.19 -13.20 10.33
C GLY A 10 -4.86 -12.06 11.30
N ILE A 11 -5.80 -11.64 12.14
CA ILE A 11 -5.57 -10.64 13.19
C ILE A 11 -5.99 -11.16 14.58
N GLU A 12 -5.32 -10.66 15.62
CA GLU A 12 -5.56 -11.01 17.03
C GLU A 12 -6.95 -10.60 17.51
N ALA A 13 -7.47 -11.27 18.54
CA ALA A 13 -8.81 -10.99 19.07
C ALA A 13 -8.95 -9.55 19.61
N GLY A 14 -7.96 -9.05 20.37
CA GLY A 14 -7.99 -7.68 20.88
C GLY A 14 -8.00 -6.65 19.74
N LEU A 15 -7.29 -6.91 18.65
CA LEU A 15 -7.27 -6.03 17.48
C LEU A 15 -8.62 -6.04 16.73
N ARG A 16 -9.33 -7.17 16.70
CA ARG A 16 -10.72 -7.23 16.18
C ARG A 16 -11.66 -6.39 17.03
N ASP A 17 -11.50 -6.43 18.36
CA ASP A 17 -12.31 -5.64 19.27
C ASP A 17 -12.08 -4.13 19.06
N GLU A 18 -10.84 -3.70 18.87
CA GLU A 18 -10.53 -2.30 18.53
C GLU A 18 -11.12 -1.90 17.17
N LEU A 19 -10.97 -2.73 16.13
CA LEU A 19 -11.58 -2.46 14.83
C LEU A 19 -13.11 -2.39 14.92
N ALA A 20 -13.75 -3.23 15.74
CA ALA A 20 -15.21 -3.25 15.88
C ALA A 20 -15.75 -1.92 16.44
N LYS A 21 -14.96 -1.22 17.27
CA LYS A 21 -15.30 0.12 17.76
C LYS A 21 -15.41 1.14 16.63
N LEU A 22 -14.64 1.00 15.55
CA LEU A 22 -14.75 1.87 14.35
C LEU A 22 -16.12 1.76 13.68
N GLY A 23 -16.74 0.57 13.70
CA GLY A 23 -18.08 0.36 13.17
C GLY A 23 -19.16 0.93 14.09
N ASN A 24 -19.03 0.71 15.40
CA ASN A 24 -20.07 1.02 16.39
C ASN A 24 -20.08 2.49 16.81
N ARG A 25 -18.89 3.07 17.04
CA ARG A 25 -18.71 4.44 17.55
C ARG A 25 -18.23 5.42 16.48
N GLY A 26 -17.57 4.91 15.44
CA GLY A 26 -17.12 5.71 14.32
C GLY A 26 -15.84 6.50 14.55
N VAL A 27 -15.38 7.11 13.47
CA VAL A 27 -14.22 8.01 13.38
C VAL A 27 -14.73 9.39 13.02
N GLN A 28 -14.43 10.39 13.85
CA GLN A 28 -14.71 11.78 13.54
C GLN A 28 -13.54 12.38 12.77
N ILE A 29 -13.82 13.06 11.67
CA ILE A 29 -12.82 13.88 10.95
C ILE A 29 -13.24 15.34 11.05
N GLY A 30 -12.27 16.20 11.36
CA GLY A 30 -12.45 17.64 11.42
C GLY A 30 -12.94 18.13 12.79
N ALA A 31 -13.14 19.45 12.88
CA ALA A 31 -13.46 20.13 14.13
C ALA A 31 -14.65 21.09 14.00
N GLY A 32 -15.35 21.33 15.11
CA GLY A 32 -16.48 22.27 15.18
C GLY A 32 -17.63 21.86 14.26
N GLU A 33 -18.24 22.85 13.60
CA GLU A 33 -19.40 22.63 12.71
C GLU A 33 -19.08 21.84 11.43
N GLN A 34 -17.80 21.69 11.09
CA GLN A 34 -17.33 20.91 9.94
C GLN A 34 -17.02 19.45 10.29
N ALA A 35 -17.06 19.10 11.58
CA ALA A 35 -16.80 17.74 12.03
C ALA A 35 -17.86 16.77 11.49
N ALA A 36 -17.41 15.64 10.97
CA ALA A 36 -18.29 14.57 10.52
C ALA A 36 -17.79 13.22 11.06
N THR A 37 -18.72 12.42 11.58
CA THR A 37 -18.43 11.07 12.07
C THR A 37 -18.77 10.04 11.00
N TYR A 38 -17.89 9.06 10.83
CA TYR A 38 -18.00 7.99 9.85
C TYR A 38 -17.93 6.63 10.54
N SER A 39 -18.89 5.75 10.25
CA SER A 39 -18.85 4.34 10.64
C SER A 39 -18.05 3.58 9.58
N LEU A 40 -17.10 2.75 10.03
CA LEU A 40 -16.26 1.93 9.15
C LEU A 40 -16.64 0.46 9.30
N ARG A 41 -16.84 -0.23 8.18
CA ARG A 41 -17.13 -1.66 8.15
C ARG A 41 -16.18 -2.39 7.24
N TRP A 42 -15.86 -3.63 7.56
CA TRP A 42 -14.98 -4.42 6.71
C TRP A 42 -15.66 -4.78 5.38
N GLY A 43 -14.98 -4.46 4.28
CA GLY A 43 -15.46 -4.70 2.91
C GLY A 43 -15.18 -6.11 2.38
N GLY A 44 -14.37 -6.90 3.10
CA GLY A 44 -14.00 -8.27 2.75
C GLY A 44 -12.54 -8.40 2.29
N GLU A 45 -12.05 -9.64 2.25
CA GLU A 45 -10.70 -9.97 1.80
C GLU A 45 -10.53 -9.67 0.31
N VAL A 46 -9.33 -9.20 -0.05
CA VAL A 46 -8.88 -9.06 -1.44
C VAL A 46 -7.81 -10.09 -1.75
N ALA A 47 -7.49 -10.29 -3.03
CA ALA A 47 -6.55 -11.33 -3.42
C ALA A 47 -5.10 -10.96 -3.03
N HIS A 48 -4.30 -11.98 -2.71
CA HIS A 48 -2.85 -11.86 -2.48
C HIS A 48 -2.10 -11.85 -3.82
N SER A 49 -2.55 -11.01 -4.75
CA SER A 49 -2.11 -10.99 -6.16
C SER A 49 -1.07 -9.91 -6.47
N GLY A 50 -0.64 -9.15 -5.45
CA GLY A 50 0.14 -7.91 -5.64
C GLY A 50 -0.69 -6.72 -6.14
N ASN A 51 -2.02 -6.85 -6.24
CA ASN A 51 -2.95 -5.78 -6.59
C ASN A 51 -3.86 -5.35 -5.41
N CYS A 52 -3.60 -5.83 -4.20
CA CYS A 52 -4.49 -5.65 -3.04
C CYS A 52 -4.87 -4.19 -2.77
N LEU A 53 -3.94 -3.24 -2.90
CA LEU A 53 -4.22 -1.80 -2.79
C LEU A 53 -5.34 -1.35 -3.75
N PHE A 54 -5.21 -1.69 -5.04
CA PHE A 54 -6.17 -1.25 -6.06
C PHE A 54 -7.51 -2.00 -5.94
N GLU A 55 -7.49 -3.27 -5.54
CA GLU A 55 -8.70 -4.04 -5.24
C GLU A 55 -9.44 -3.46 -4.03
N ALA A 56 -8.72 -3.11 -2.96
CA ALA A 56 -9.28 -2.48 -1.77
C ALA A 56 -9.86 -1.10 -2.07
N VAL A 57 -9.16 -0.27 -2.84
CA VAL A 57 -9.67 1.05 -3.26
C VAL A 57 -10.91 0.91 -4.14
N ALA A 58 -10.89 0.00 -5.12
CA ALA A 58 -12.05 -0.29 -5.96
C ALA A 58 -13.28 -0.69 -5.12
N ALA A 59 -13.09 -1.58 -4.15
CA ALA A 59 -14.16 -2.02 -3.25
C ALA A 59 -14.65 -0.88 -2.33
N ALA A 60 -13.75 -0.08 -1.76
CA ALA A 60 -14.08 1.05 -0.89
C ALA A 60 -14.82 2.17 -1.62
N LEU A 61 -14.54 2.39 -2.91
CA LEU A 61 -15.27 3.34 -3.75
C LEU A 61 -16.72 2.92 -4.00
N GLY A 62 -17.02 1.62 -3.98
CA GLY A 62 -18.37 1.08 -4.19
C GLY A 62 -18.95 1.29 -5.60
N ALA A 63 -18.17 1.84 -6.53
CA ALA A 63 -18.61 2.23 -7.88
C ALA A 63 -18.56 1.10 -8.91
N GLY A 64 -18.11 -0.10 -8.54
CA GLY A 64 -17.94 -1.22 -9.45
C GLY A 64 -16.79 -1.06 -10.46
N GLU A 65 -15.89 -0.10 -10.21
CA GLU A 65 -14.68 0.11 -11.03
C GLU A 65 -13.72 -1.08 -10.85
N PRO A 66 -13.23 -1.73 -11.93
CA PRO A 66 -12.26 -2.80 -11.81
C PRO A 66 -10.93 -2.30 -11.23
N ALA A 67 -10.26 -3.13 -10.41
CA ALA A 67 -8.95 -2.80 -9.83
C ALA A 67 -7.90 -2.39 -10.88
N SER A 68 -7.93 -3.00 -12.07
CA SER A 68 -7.07 -2.63 -13.20
C SER A 68 -7.30 -1.19 -13.67
N SER A 69 -8.55 -0.71 -13.64
CA SER A 69 -8.90 0.66 -14.00
C SER A 69 -8.44 1.64 -12.92
N VAL A 70 -8.63 1.30 -11.65
CA VAL A 70 -8.10 2.07 -10.51
C VAL A 70 -6.58 2.22 -10.61
N ARG A 71 -5.87 1.13 -10.93
CA ARG A 71 -4.42 1.12 -11.13
C ARG A 71 -3.98 2.02 -12.29
N LEU A 72 -4.60 1.88 -13.46
CA LEU A 72 -4.28 2.72 -14.62
C LEU A 72 -4.59 4.20 -14.37
N ARG A 73 -5.64 4.50 -13.58
CA ARG A 73 -5.96 5.86 -13.16
C ARG A 73 -4.87 6.45 -12.26
N CYS A 74 -4.34 5.66 -11.32
CA CYS A 74 -3.19 6.07 -10.49
C CYS A 74 -2.00 6.48 -11.37
N VAL A 75 -1.65 5.64 -12.36
CA VAL A 75 -0.56 5.94 -13.31
C VAL A 75 -0.84 7.21 -14.11
N ALA A 76 -2.05 7.35 -14.65
CA ALA A 76 -2.45 8.52 -15.44
C ALA A 76 -2.39 9.80 -14.61
N GLN A 77 -2.83 9.75 -13.35
CA GLN A 77 -2.77 10.89 -12.43
C GLN A 77 -1.33 11.27 -12.10
N PHE A 78 -0.46 10.31 -11.80
CA PHE A 78 0.96 10.57 -11.57
C PHE A 78 1.62 11.24 -12.79
N GLN A 79 1.33 10.75 -13.99
CA GLN A 79 1.83 11.34 -15.24
C GLN A 79 1.30 12.77 -15.45
N ALA A 80 0.02 13.02 -15.16
CA ALA A 80 -0.56 14.35 -15.24
C ALA A 80 0.12 15.33 -14.28
N LEU A 81 0.33 14.92 -13.02
CA LEU A 81 1.04 15.72 -12.01
C LEU A 81 2.49 15.98 -12.43
N ARG A 82 3.15 15.00 -13.06
CA ARG A 82 4.51 15.17 -13.61
C ARG A 82 4.56 16.23 -14.70
N VAL A 83 3.64 16.16 -15.68
CA VAL A 83 3.57 17.15 -16.77
C VAL A 83 3.23 18.54 -16.25
N ALA A 84 2.39 18.62 -15.22
CA ALA A 84 2.03 19.86 -14.56
C ALA A 84 3.15 20.44 -13.65
N GLY A 85 4.22 19.69 -13.40
CA GLY A 85 5.27 20.10 -12.45
C GLY A 85 4.78 20.14 -10.99
N ALA A 86 3.74 19.36 -10.67
CA ALA A 86 3.11 19.32 -9.35
C ALA A 86 3.63 18.17 -8.45
N LEU A 87 4.55 17.34 -8.97
CA LEU A 87 5.28 16.37 -8.16
C LEU A 87 6.34 17.08 -7.29
N PRO A 88 6.70 16.50 -6.14
CA PRO A 88 7.86 16.96 -5.36
C PRO A 88 9.13 17.05 -6.22
N PRO A 89 9.99 18.07 -5.99
CA PRO A 89 11.21 18.28 -6.80
C PRO A 89 12.21 17.12 -6.69
N ASP A 90 12.16 16.33 -5.62
CA ASP A 90 13.01 15.20 -5.31
C ASP A 90 12.34 13.84 -5.58
N ILE A 91 11.26 13.80 -6.38
CA ILE A 91 10.47 12.58 -6.61
C ILE A 91 11.28 11.37 -7.06
N ASP A 92 12.32 11.55 -7.89
CA ASP A 92 13.19 10.43 -8.29
C ASP A 92 13.98 9.88 -7.10
N GLN A 93 14.40 10.73 -6.17
CA GLN A 93 15.04 10.30 -4.94
C GLN A 93 14.06 9.58 -4.01
N THR A 94 12.84 10.10 -3.87
CA THR A 94 11.77 9.43 -3.12
C THR A 94 11.51 8.02 -3.67
N ILE A 95 11.42 7.89 -5.00
CA ILE A 95 11.22 6.59 -5.66
C ILE A 95 12.41 5.65 -5.40
N ARG A 96 13.65 6.13 -5.50
CA ARG A 96 14.82 5.31 -5.14
C ARG A 96 14.73 4.82 -3.69
N ASN A 97 14.42 5.71 -2.75
CA ASN A 97 14.33 5.35 -1.34
C ASN A 97 13.24 4.31 -1.07
N LEU A 98 12.11 4.35 -1.80
CA LEU A 98 10.96 3.46 -1.59
C LEU A 98 11.03 2.14 -2.38
N TYR A 99 11.66 2.15 -3.56
CA TYR A 99 11.58 1.03 -4.52
C TYR A 99 12.93 0.41 -4.89
N CYS A 100 14.05 1.10 -4.65
CA CYS A 100 15.40 0.61 -4.91
C CYS A 100 16.40 1.24 -3.93
N PRO A 101 16.23 1.02 -2.61
CA PRO A 101 17.00 1.71 -1.58
C PRO A 101 18.49 1.36 -1.63
N ASP A 102 19.33 2.33 -1.27
CA ASP A 102 20.77 2.08 -1.06
C ASP A 102 21.05 1.89 0.43
N LEU A 103 21.28 0.64 0.80
CA LEU A 103 21.58 0.25 2.18
C LEU A 103 23.00 0.59 2.60
N ALA A 104 23.93 0.74 1.66
CA ALA A 104 25.28 1.22 1.97
C ALA A 104 25.28 2.71 2.34
N ALA A 105 24.34 3.48 1.78
CA ALA A 105 24.12 4.88 2.11
C ALA A 105 23.25 5.10 3.37
N GLY A 106 22.82 4.03 4.04
CA GLY A 106 22.05 4.09 5.29
C GLY A 106 20.57 4.44 5.12
N TRP A 107 20.03 4.42 3.89
CA TRP A 107 18.61 4.63 3.63
C TRP A 107 17.89 3.28 3.69
N ALA A 108 17.67 2.79 4.91
CA ALA A 108 16.87 1.60 5.16
C ALA A 108 15.54 2.05 5.79
N VAL A 109 14.45 1.65 5.16
CA VAL A 109 13.09 1.96 5.62
C VAL A 109 12.59 0.90 6.61
N ASN A 110 13.04 -0.34 6.47
CA ASN A 110 12.90 -1.44 7.42
C ASN A 110 14.21 -2.24 7.40
N PHE A 111 14.43 -3.11 8.38
CA PHE A 111 15.59 -3.98 8.40
C PHE A 111 15.54 -5.06 7.32
N ILE A 112 14.42 -5.25 6.62
CA ILE A 112 14.39 -5.94 5.32
C ILE A 112 13.88 -4.92 4.30
N GLN A 113 14.58 -4.79 3.17
CA GLN A 113 14.17 -3.94 2.07
C GLN A 113 14.07 -4.73 0.80
N GLU A 114 13.10 -4.37 -0.05
CA GLU A 114 12.89 -5.02 -1.34
C GLU A 114 13.37 -4.13 -2.48
N HIS A 115 14.13 -4.70 -3.41
CA HIS A 115 14.43 -4.05 -4.68
C HIS A 115 13.36 -4.39 -5.70
N LYS A 116 12.65 -3.39 -6.20
CA LYS A 116 11.63 -3.55 -7.24
C LYS A 116 12.31 -3.49 -8.61
N LEU A 117 12.25 -4.60 -9.33
CA LEU A 117 12.86 -4.75 -10.64
C LEU A 117 11.81 -5.01 -11.73
N LEU A 118 12.00 -4.38 -12.88
CA LEU A 118 11.24 -4.59 -14.09
C LEU A 118 11.98 -5.58 -15.00
N VAL A 119 11.52 -6.83 -15.03
CA VAL A 119 12.12 -7.89 -15.86
C VAL A 119 11.31 -8.03 -17.15
N PRO A 120 11.91 -7.91 -18.35
CA PRO A 120 11.21 -8.13 -19.61
C PRO A 120 10.58 -9.53 -19.65
N ALA A 121 9.33 -9.65 -20.08
CA ALA A 121 8.62 -10.94 -20.09
C ALA A 121 9.36 -12.01 -20.93
N VAL A 122 10.01 -11.58 -22.02
CA VAL A 122 10.83 -12.44 -22.88
C VAL A 122 12.10 -12.98 -22.21
N ALA A 123 12.57 -12.33 -21.14
CA ALA A 123 13.77 -12.71 -20.42
C ALA A 123 13.46 -13.55 -19.16
N LEU A 124 12.20 -13.55 -18.69
CA LEU A 124 11.81 -14.15 -17.42
C LEU A 124 12.13 -15.66 -17.37
N ALA A 125 11.69 -16.44 -18.35
CA ALA A 125 11.91 -17.89 -18.34
C ALA A 125 13.40 -18.27 -18.32
N ARG A 126 14.25 -17.47 -18.98
CA ARG A 126 15.69 -17.65 -18.95
C ARG A 126 16.27 -17.27 -17.58
N ALA A 127 15.80 -16.18 -16.98
CA ALA A 127 16.21 -15.77 -15.65
C ALA A 127 15.84 -16.83 -14.59
N GLU A 128 14.61 -17.33 -14.61
CA GLU A 128 14.16 -18.41 -13.71
C GLU A 128 15.00 -19.68 -13.86
N ALA A 129 15.34 -20.06 -15.09
CA ALA A 129 16.23 -21.19 -15.35
C ALA A 129 17.65 -20.98 -14.81
N LEU A 130 18.17 -19.74 -14.88
CA LEU A 130 19.47 -19.39 -14.32
C LEU A 130 19.46 -19.44 -12.79
N VAL A 131 18.39 -18.94 -12.15
CA VAL A 131 18.20 -19.05 -10.69
C VAL A 131 18.21 -20.52 -10.27
N ALA A 132 17.38 -21.36 -10.90
CA ALA A 132 17.33 -22.80 -10.59
C ALA A 132 18.68 -23.51 -10.80
N SER A 133 19.45 -23.08 -11.82
CA SER A 133 20.80 -23.61 -12.06
C SER A 133 21.79 -23.21 -10.96
N GLN A 134 21.69 -22.00 -10.42
CA GLN A 134 22.55 -21.54 -9.32
C GLN A 134 22.17 -22.22 -8.00
N GLU A 135 20.87 -22.42 -7.74
CA GLU A 135 20.39 -23.21 -6.59
C GLU A 135 20.89 -24.65 -6.64
N ALA A 136 20.84 -25.29 -7.81
CA ALA A 136 21.40 -26.62 -8.01
C ALA A 136 22.93 -26.67 -7.79
N GLY A 137 23.61 -25.53 -7.95
CA GLY A 137 25.02 -25.33 -7.65
C GLY A 137 25.33 -25.02 -6.18
N GLY A 138 24.30 -24.92 -5.33
CA GLY A 138 24.43 -24.70 -3.87
C GLY A 138 24.24 -23.26 -3.41
N ALA A 139 23.86 -22.32 -4.29
CA ALA A 139 23.45 -20.98 -3.86
C ALA A 139 22.08 -21.02 -3.15
N SER A 140 21.82 -20.07 -2.25
CA SER A 140 20.47 -19.89 -1.74
C SER A 140 19.57 -19.29 -2.83
N TYR A 141 18.26 -19.56 -2.77
CA TYR A 141 17.29 -18.95 -3.69
C TYR A 141 17.43 -17.42 -3.72
N ASN A 142 17.51 -16.78 -2.55
CA ASN A 142 17.59 -15.33 -2.43
C ASN A 142 18.84 -14.75 -3.10
N ASP A 143 20.02 -15.33 -2.85
CA ASP A 143 21.28 -14.88 -3.47
C ASP A 143 21.27 -15.08 -5.00
N ALA A 144 20.74 -16.22 -5.45
CA ALA A 144 20.65 -16.54 -6.87
C ALA A 144 19.66 -15.63 -7.60
N ALA A 145 18.47 -15.44 -7.02
CA ALA A 145 17.45 -14.53 -7.52
C ALA A 145 17.98 -13.09 -7.57
N GLU A 146 18.60 -12.61 -6.50
CA GLU A 146 19.21 -11.29 -6.48
C GLU A 146 20.20 -11.09 -7.63
N ALA A 147 21.17 -11.99 -7.75
CA ALA A 147 22.23 -11.87 -8.75
C ALA A 147 21.66 -11.86 -10.16
N VAL A 148 20.79 -12.83 -10.48
CA VAL A 148 20.22 -12.98 -11.83
C VAL A 148 19.27 -11.83 -12.16
N PHE A 149 18.36 -11.48 -11.26
CA PHE A 149 17.36 -10.46 -11.57
C PHE A 149 17.92 -9.06 -11.55
N ARG A 150 18.97 -8.75 -10.77
CA ARG A 150 19.71 -7.47 -10.90
C ARG A 150 20.43 -7.34 -12.23
N GLU A 151 20.90 -8.44 -12.82
CA GLU A 151 21.55 -8.42 -14.14
C GLU A 151 20.53 -8.23 -15.28
N VAL A 152 19.36 -8.88 -15.17
CA VAL A 152 18.36 -8.93 -16.24
C VAL A 152 17.30 -7.83 -16.13
N GLY A 153 17.00 -7.37 -14.91
CA GLY A 153 15.95 -6.42 -14.59
C GLY A 153 16.43 -4.97 -14.56
N ALA A 154 15.52 -4.05 -14.88
CA ALA A 154 15.76 -2.62 -14.68
C ALA A 154 15.19 -2.16 -13.33
N ALA A 155 15.96 -1.41 -12.56
CA ALA A 155 15.50 -0.86 -11.29
C ALA A 155 14.32 0.12 -11.45
N VAL A 156 13.46 0.16 -10.45
CA VAL A 156 12.42 1.19 -10.30
C VAL A 156 13.05 2.36 -9.51
N ASP A 157 13.81 3.20 -10.20
CA ASP A 157 14.69 4.22 -9.60
C ASP A 157 14.39 5.67 -10.06
N SER A 158 13.27 5.85 -10.76
CA SER A 158 12.87 7.12 -11.35
C SER A 158 11.37 7.18 -11.58
N ALA A 159 10.82 8.38 -11.72
CA ALA A 159 9.41 8.62 -12.05
C ALA A 159 8.97 7.90 -13.32
N ALA A 160 9.84 7.82 -14.33
CA ALA A 160 9.55 7.06 -15.54
C ALA A 160 9.47 5.55 -15.28
N ALA A 161 10.41 5.00 -14.51
CA ALA A 161 10.42 3.59 -14.16
C ALA A 161 9.22 3.21 -13.27
N TRP A 162 8.89 4.04 -12.28
CA TRP A 162 7.74 3.85 -11.40
C TRP A 162 6.42 3.82 -12.16
N ALA A 163 6.21 4.74 -13.11
CA ALA A 163 4.99 4.74 -13.92
C ALA A 163 4.83 3.46 -14.75
N ARG A 164 5.94 2.89 -15.27
CA ARG A 164 5.90 1.60 -15.97
C ARG A 164 5.60 0.45 -15.01
N TYR A 165 6.25 0.42 -13.85
CA TYR A 165 6.01 -0.57 -12.80
C TYR A 165 4.54 -0.57 -12.35
N MET A 166 3.99 0.61 -12.06
CA MET A 166 2.59 0.77 -11.67
C MET A 166 1.61 0.48 -12.80
N ALA A 167 2.03 0.36 -14.06
CA ALA A 167 1.15 -0.04 -15.15
C ALA A 167 0.97 -1.57 -15.28
N LEU A 168 1.79 -2.38 -14.61
CA LEU A 168 1.80 -3.84 -14.77
C LEU A 168 0.73 -4.54 -13.92
N GLY A 169 -0.42 -4.90 -14.49
CA GLY A 169 -1.51 -5.54 -13.74
C GLY A 169 -1.25 -6.98 -13.26
N GLY A 170 -0.11 -7.58 -13.59
CA GLY A 170 0.19 -9.00 -13.37
C GLY A 170 -0.38 -9.90 -14.48
N SER A 171 -0.77 -9.33 -15.62
CA SER A 171 -1.44 -10.04 -16.71
C SER A 171 -0.44 -10.74 -17.65
N ALA A 172 -0.89 -11.77 -18.38
CA ALA A 172 -0.08 -12.41 -19.43
C ALA A 172 0.31 -11.46 -20.58
N SER A 173 -0.43 -10.37 -20.75
CA SER A 173 -0.15 -9.32 -21.74
C SER A 173 0.87 -8.28 -21.26
N ASP A 174 1.32 -8.33 -20.01
CA ASP A 174 2.29 -7.37 -19.49
C ASP A 174 3.66 -7.59 -20.15
N ALA A 175 4.23 -6.53 -20.72
CA ALA A 175 5.52 -6.57 -21.41
C ALA A 175 6.71 -6.86 -20.46
N ALA A 176 6.50 -6.66 -19.16
CA ALA A 176 7.44 -6.97 -18.10
C ALA A 176 6.70 -7.66 -16.95
N ARG A 177 7.44 -8.45 -16.17
CA ARG A 177 6.96 -9.01 -14.92
C ARG A 177 7.68 -8.32 -13.77
N MET A 178 6.93 -8.15 -12.69
CA MET A 178 7.44 -7.65 -11.42
C MET A 178 8.09 -8.82 -10.70
N LEU A 179 9.36 -8.67 -10.34
CA LEU A 179 9.96 -9.52 -9.31
C LEU A 179 10.00 -8.72 -8.01
N LEU A 180 9.28 -9.19 -6.99
CA LEU A 180 9.35 -8.67 -5.63
C LEU A 180 10.51 -9.34 -4.88
N SER A 181 11.15 -8.52 -4.08
CA SER A 181 12.07 -8.84 -3.00
C SER A 181 13.40 -9.48 -3.37
N VAL A 182 14.44 -8.76 -2.99
CA VAL A 182 15.68 -9.31 -2.53
C VAL A 182 15.78 -8.81 -1.10
N ASP A 183 15.70 -9.68 -0.12
CA ASP A 183 15.77 -9.29 1.29
C ASP A 183 17.18 -8.80 1.61
N VAL A 184 17.33 -7.53 1.99
CA VAL A 184 18.62 -7.03 2.46
C VAL A 184 18.50 -6.40 3.85
N ALA A 185 19.37 -6.87 4.76
CA ALA A 185 19.35 -6.55 6.18
C ALA A 185 19.96 -5.17 6.53
N GLY A 186 19.31 -4.32 7.32
CA GLY A 186 19.84 -3.01 7.76
C GLY A 186 19.22 -2.40 9.03
N ALA A 187 19.81 -1.35 9.61
CA ALA A 187 19.33 -0.71 10.86
C ALA A 187 18.65 0.65 10.56
N GLY A 188 17.36 0.65 10.19
CA GLY A 188 16.62 1.86 9.79
C GLY A 188 15.21 1.97 10.38
N MET A 189 14.56 3.12 10.16
CA MET A 189 13.23 3.51 10.69
C MET A 189 12.19 3.66 9.55
N GLY A 190 10.93 3.30 9.85
CA GLY A 190 9.79 3.02 8.93
C GLY A 190 9.20 4.14 8.07
N ALA A 191 8.90 3.80 6.81
CA ALA A 191 7.97 4.41 5.84
C ALA A 191 7.43 3.27 4.93
N PHE A 192 6.30 3.44 4.23
CA PHE A 192 5.66 2.34 3.51
C PHE A 192 5.69 2.57 1.98
N GLY A 193 5.92 1.50 1.21
CA GLY A 193 6.25 1.60 -0.23
C GLY A 193 5.13 2.16 -1.11
N ASP A 194 3.89 2.11 -0.62
CA ASP A 194 2.70 2.45 -1.40
C ASP A 194 2.20 3.89 -1.20
N ASP A 195 2.83 4.69 -0.33
CA ASP A 195 2.40 6.07 -0.03
C ASP A 195 2.25 6.91 -1.30
N LEU A 196 3.22 6.84 -2.21
CA LEU A 196 3.17 7.54 -3.49
C LEU A 196 1.95 7.11 -4.35
N ALA A 197 1.62 5.82 -4.35
CA ALA A 197 0.46 5.31 -5.08
C ALA A 197 -0.85 5.76 -4.42
N ILE A 198 -0.92 5.73 -3.09
CA ILE A 198 -2.09 6.15 -2.31
C ILE A 198 -2.35 7.65 -2.53
N GLU A 199 -1.32 8.50 -2.47
CA GLU A 199 -1.47 9.94 -2.69
C GLU A 199 -1.83 10.28 -4.15
N CYS A 200 -1.36 9.50 -5.12
CA CYS A 200 -1.81 9.59 -6.51
C CYS A 200 -3.29 9.20 -6.64
N LEU A 201 -3.76 8.18 -5.92
CA LEU A 201 -5.17 7.80 -5.88
C LEU A 201 -6.02 8.86 -5.18
N ALA A 202 -5.53 9.44 -4.09
CA ALA A 202 -6.17 10.54 -3.39
C ALA A 202 -6.41 11.73 -4.33
N ALA A 203 -5.40 12.08 -5.14
CA ALA A 203 -5.51 13.10 -6.18
C ALA A 203 -6.48 12.68 -7.30
N ALA A 204 -6.40 11.43 -7.77
CA ALA A 204 -7.19 10.93 -8.88
C ALA A 204 -8.71 10.92 -8.59
N TYR A 205 -9.09 10.65 -7.35
CA TYR A 205 -10.49 10.63 -6.91
C TYR A 205 -10.92 11.90 -6.18
N GLY A 206 -9.99 12.81 -5.89
CA GLY A 206 -10.24 14.01 -5.09
C GLY A 206 -10.79 13.64 -3.71
N ARG A 207 -10.16 12.68 -3.02
CA ARG A 207 -10.60 12.19 -1.71
C ARG A 207 -9.40 12.01 -0.80
N ASP A 208 -9.56 12.35 0.47
CA ASP A 208 -8.60 11.94 1.49
C ASP A 208 -8.67 10.42 1.66
N ILE A 209 -7.50 9.78 1.74
CA ILE A 209 -7.39 8.34 1.98
C ILE A 209 -6.69 8.15 3.31
N TYR A 210 -7.29 7.36 4.19
CA TYR A 210 -6.73 7.01 5.50
C TYR A 210 -6.35 5.54 5.49
N VAL A 211 -5.06 5.26 5.72
CA VAL A 211 -4.61 3.89 5.98
C VAL A 211 -4.72 3.64 7.48
N VAL A 212 -5.50 2.62 7.84
CA VAL A 212 -5.67 2.12 9.20
C VAL A 212 -4.71 0.96 9.39
N GLN A 213 -3.58 1.22 10.04
CA GLN A 213 -2.61 0.20 10.38
C GLN A 213 -3.02 -0.47 11.69
N ALA A 214 -3.03 -1.80 11.68
CA ALA A 214 -3.49 -2.61 12.78
C ALA A 214 -2.32 -3.46 13.28
N HIS A 215 -1.77 -3.12 14.46
CA HIS A 215 -0.64 -3.81 15.08
C HIS A 215 -1.09 -4.59 16.32
N GLY A 216 -0.54 -5.79 16.51
CA GLY A 216 -0.88 -6.68 17.61
C GLY A 216 0.02 -6.44 18.83
N GLU A 217 0.38 -7.52 19.53
CA GLU A 217 1.31 -7.47 20.67
C GLU A 217 2.69 -6.90 20.33
N ASP A 218 3.07 -6.93 19.04
CA ASP A 218 4.33 -6.42 18.52
C ASP A 218 4.41 -4.88 18.48
N ALA A 219 3.30 -4.17 18.71
CA ALA A 219 3.26 -2.71 18.84
C ALA A 219 4.02 -2.18 20.09
N GLY A 220 4.44 -3.05 21.00
CA GLY A 220 5.18 -2.68 22.21
C GLY A 220 4.36 -1.90 23.25
N SER A 221 3.04 -1.76 23.05
CA SER A 221 2.17 -0.92 23.87
C SER A 221 1.73 -1.54 25.20
N GLY A 222 1.93 -2.85 25.42
CA GLY A 222 1.54 -3.57 26.65
C GLY A 222 0.01 -3.64 26.92
N ALA A 223 -0.77 -2.71 26.36
CA ALA A 223 -2.20 -2.82 26.13
C ALA A 223 -2.42 -3.48 24.76
N GLY A 224 -3.50 -4.26 24.64
CA GLY A 224 -3.89 -4.98 23.42
C GLY A 224 -3.90 -4.12 22.15
N GLY A 225 -4.04 -4.78 21.00
CA GLY A 225 -3.76 -4.26 19.66
C GLY A 225 -4.03 -2.76 19.42
N ALA A 226 -3.12 -2.11 18.69
CA ALA A 226 -3.14 -0.68 18.41
C ALA A 226 -3.58 -0.38 16.97
N LEU A 227 -4.33 0.72 16.81
CA LEU A 227 -4.74 1.25 15.51
C LEU A 227 -4.06 2.59 15.25
N PHE A 228 -3.36 2.72 14.13
CA PHE A 228 -2.78 3.98 13.66
C PHE A 228 -3.48 4.44 12.39
N PHE A 229 -3.76 5.74 12.32
CA PHE A 229 -4.40 6.36 11.16
C PHE A 229 -3.37 7.21 10.44
N LEU A 230 -3.00 6.79 9.23
CA LEU A 230 -2.08 7.51 8.37
C LEU A 230 -2.89 8.27 7.32
N PRO A 231 -2.97 9.62 7.42
CA PRO A 231 -3.70 10.43 6.45
C PRO A 231 -2.84 10.63 5.19
N HIS A 232 -3.37 10.25 4.04
CA HIS A 232 -2.82 10.55 2.73
C HIS A 232 -3.70 11.56 2.01
N ARG A 233 -3.09 12.67 1.61
CA ARG A 233 -3.75 13.77 0.92
C ARG A 233 -3.41 13.74 -0.56
N SER A 234 -4.20 14.48 -1.34
CA SER A 234 -3.97 14.67 -2.76
C SER A 234 -2.56 15.20 -3.03
N LEU A 235 -1.78 14.43 -3.80
CA LEU A 235 -0.48 14.85 -4.28
C LEU A 235 -0.65 16.07 -5.20
N GLY A 236 0.03 17.18 -4.87
CA GLY A 236 -0.16 18.48 -5.53
C GLY A 236 -1.14 19.44 -4.82
N GLY A 237 -1.70 19.06 -3.67
CA GLY A 237 -2.36 19.99 -2.74
C GLY A 237 -3.76 20.49 -3.13
N GLY A 238 -4.40 19.86 -4.12
CA GLY A 238 -5.80 20.16 -4.46
C GLY A 238 -6.76 19.77 -3.32
N PRO A 239 -7.83 20.54 -3.06
CA PRO A 239 -8.80 20.20 -2.02
C PRO A 239 -9.49 18.86 -2.34
N ALA A 240 -9.82 18.09 -1.30
CA ALA A 240 -10.73 16.97 -1.45
C ALA A 240 -12.07 17.49 -1.99
N ALA A 241 -12.62 16.80 -2.99
CA ALA A 241 -13.97 17.05 -3.50
C ALA A 241 -15.02 16.61 -2.47
N ASP A 242 -16.31 16.87 -2.75
CA ASP A 242 -17.46 16.55 -1.87
C ASP A 242 -17.74 15.04 -1.66
N GLY A 243 -16.73 14.18 -1.82
CA GLY A 243 -16.82 12.73 -1.64
C GLY A 243 -16.55 12.29 -0.19
N LEU A 244 -17.09 11.12 0.18
CA LEU A 244 -16.70 10.46 1.44
C LEU A 244 -15.19 10.12 1.42
N PRO A 245 -14.50 10.29 2.56
CA PRO A 245 -13.11 9.81 2.70
C PRO A 245 -13.04 8.30 2.51
N LEU A 246 -11.90 7.82 2.00
CA LEU A 246 -11.63 6.40 1.82
C LEU A 246 -10.80 5.89 2.99
N PHE A 247 -11.08 4.66 3.41
CA PHE A 247 -10.33 3.99 4.48
C PHE A 247 -9.86 2.62 3.99
N LEU A 248 -8.58 2.32 4.24
CA LEU A 248 -7.95 1.05 3.90
C LEU A 248 -7.39 0.42 5.17
N LEU A 249 -7.74 -0.82 5.47
CA LEU A 249 -7.13 -1.59 6.54
C LEU A 249 -5.84 -2.21 6.00
N MET A 250 -4.71 -1.97 6.67
CA MET A 250 -3.44 -2.60 6.34
C MET A 250 -3.18 -3.74 7.34
N LYS A 251 -3.31 -4.99 6.86
CA LYS A 251 -3.10 -6.21 7.66
C LYS A 251 -1.65 -6.69 7.54
N GLY A 252 -1.21 -7.42 8.57
CA GLY A 252 0.00 -8.24 8.49
C GLY A 252 1.29 -7.52 8.82
N CYS A 253 1.23 -6.38 9.49
CA CYS A 253 2.39 -5.59 9.89
C CYS A 253 2.99 -6.08 11.21
N GLY A 254 3.32 -7.39 11.32
CA GLY A 254 4.40 -7.72 12.23
C GLY A 254 5.52 -6.73 11.93
N TRP A 255 6.08 -5.98 12.89
CA TRP A 255 7.10 -4.94 12.62
C TRP A 255 8.22 -5.39 11.64
N THR A 256 8.38 -6.71 11.51
CA THR A 256 9.30 -7.47 10.67
C THR A 256 8.85 -7.79 9.23
N SER A 257 7.60 -7.57 8.82
CA SER A 257 7.08 -8.08 7.53
C SER A 257 7.40 -7.20 6.31
N ALA A 258 8.37 -6.29 6.42
CA ALA A 258 9.15 -5.79 5.30
C ALA A 258 8.39 -5.17 4.10
N GLY A 259 7.19 -4.60 4.33
CA GLY A 259 6.41 -4.03 3.22
C GLY A 259 5.59 -5.08 2.45
N ALA A 260 5.34 -6.26 3.01
CA ALA A 260 4.31 -7.19 2.55
C ALA A 260 2.91 -6.68 2.97
N ASP A 261 2.60 -5.45 2.58
CA ASP A 261 1.43 -4.71 3.04
C ASP A 261 0.20 -5.23 2.31
N HIS A 262 -0.67 -5.93 3.04
CA HIS A 262 -1.93 -6.41 2.49
C HIS A 262 -3.06 -5.44 2.85
N PHE A 263 -3.56 -4.71 1.85
CA PHE A 263 -4.65 -3.77 2.02
C PHE A 263 -6.01 -4.45 1.87
N GLU A 264 -6.94 -4.12 2.75
CA GLU A 264 -8.34 -4.50 2.66
C GLU A 264 -9.25 -3.27 2.73
N PRO A 265 -10.41 -3.28 2.06
CA PRO A 265 -11.35 -2.16 2.08
C PRO A 265 -12.01 -2.00 3.46
N LEU A 266 -12.05 -0.77 3.97
CA LEU A 266 -13.00 -0.35 4.99
C LEU A 266 -14.07 0.52 4.33
N ILE A 267 -15.30 0.00 4.29
CA ILE A 267 -16.46 0.67 3.72
C ILE A 267 -16.90 1.77 4.67
N CYS A 268 -16.80 3.01 4.19
CA CYS A 268 -17.14 4.22 4.92
C CYS A 268 -18.61 4.57 4.75
N SER A 269 -19.27 4.96 5.84
CA SER A 269 -20.62 5.52 5.82
C SER A 269 -20.74 6.68 6.79
N ARG A 270 -21.32 7.81 6.36
CA ARG A 270 -21.49 8.98 7.22
C ARG A 270 -22.58 8.72 8.27
N CYS A 271 -22.25 8.96 9.53
CA CYS A 271 -23.20 8.91 10.64
C CYS A 271 -24.03 10.21 10.64
N LEU A 272 -25.35 10.09 10.46
CA LEU A 272 -26.25 11.25 10.46
C LEU A 272 -26.62 11.70 11.89
N CYS A 273 -26.65 10.76 12.84
CA CYS A 273 -26.90 11.02 14.26
C CYS A 273 -25.98 10.10 15.08
N PRO A 274 -24.74 10.52 15.40
CA PRO A 274 -23.88 9.72 16.26
C PRO A 274 -24.51 9.63 17.66
N ALA A 275 -24.80 8.41 18.10
CA ALA A 275 -25.46 8.15 19.39
C ALA A 275 -24.48 8.15 20.57
N GLU A 276 -23.18 8.07 20.29
CA GLU A 276 -22.09 7.96 21.26
C GLU A 276 -20.91 8.85 20.84
N GLU A 277 -20.00 9.13 21.77
CA GLU A 277 -18.73 9.79 21.45
C GLU A 277 -17.92 8.95 20.44
N PRO A 278 -17.33 9.60 19.41
CA PRO A 278 -16.53 8.91 18.41
C PRO A 278 -15.39 8.16 19.11
N TYR A 279 -15.05 6.99 18.56
CA TYR A 279 -13.95 6.20 19.11
C TYR A 279 -12.60 6.85 18.81
N ILE A 280 -12.46 7.48 17.63
CA ILE A 280 -11.27 8.22 17.21
C ILE A 280 -11.67 9.58 16.64
N ILE A 281 -10.86 10.60 16.89
CA ILE A 281 -10.98 11.95 16.33
C ILE A 281 -9.69 12.25 15.55
N LEU A 282 -9.84 12.62 14.27
CA LEU A 282 -8.76 12.93 13.32
C LEU A 282 -8.80 14.40 12.88
#